data_AF-A0A7V3T3N0-F1
#
_entry.id   AF-A0A7V3T3N0-F1
#
_cell.length_a   1.000
_cell.length_b   1.000
_cell.length_c   1.000
_cell.angle_alpha   90.00
_cell.angle_beta   90.00
_cell.angle_gamma   90.00
#
_symmetry.space_group_name_H-M   'P 1'
#
loop_
_entity.id
_entity.type
_entity.pdbx_description
1 polymer ?
#
loop_
_entity_poly.entity_id
_entity_poly.type
_entity_poly.pdbx_seq_one_letter_code
_entity_poly.pdbx_strand_id
1 'polypeptide(L)'
;MGVSGREDYEPVLMTYHTSGPGSTAWFFNNEPWLDFHGLQSGHGRWVMNWLMVEHAYTMRPTRPVIDLESSYSGFRHGRPPTTATDNDARRAAYWAMFAGAAGHTYGHHSIWQMHSPKYPGVAGPTEFWFEALDAPSAWQMGYLRRLIEALPFQTQRPDLALLDFEQTKPWEMCLALRGAGYALVYTPTGRTLVVRLDKLGLPKVAAWWFDPRTGQTTSLGTLPADGRRAFDPPGDEQPGNDWVLILQDPTRPTAWPGAAR
;
A
#
# COMPACT_ATOMS: atom_id res chain seq x y z
N MET A 1 -11.08 9.76 24.03
CA MET A 1 -11.37 11.16 23.66
C MET A 1 -11.88 11.87 24.89
N GLY A 2 -11.53 13.13 25.09
CA GLY A 2 -11.84 13.87 26.31
C GLY A 2 -13.33 13.86 26.63
N VAL A 3 -13.63 13.74 27.92
CA VAL A 3 -15.01 13.63 28.41
C VAL A 3 -15.54 15.03 28.80
N SER A 4 -14.63 15.99 28.99
CA SER A 4 -14.95 17.32 29.55
C SER A 4 -14.87 18.47 28.54
N GLY A 5 -14.22 18.27 27.39
CA GLY A 5 -13.99 19.33 26.40
C GLY A 5 -12.95 20.36 26.85
N ARG A 6 -12.16 20.04 27.89
CA ARG A 6 -11.09 20.89 28.45
C ARG A 6 -9.72 20.25 28.33
N GLU A 7 -9.65 19.08 27.71
CA GLU A 7 -8.40 18.38 27.47
C GLU A 7 -7.54 19.15 26.47
N ASP A 8 -6.25 19.19 26.75
CA ASP A 8 -5.26 19.73 25.83
C ASP A 8 -5.00 18.71 24.71
N TYR A 9 -5.38 19.08 23.49
CA TYR A 9 -5.20 18.26 22.29
C TYR A 9 -3.97 18.65 21.47
N GLU A 10 -3.21 19.68 21.87
CA GLU A 10 -1.96 20.06 21.20
C GLU A 10 -0.93 18.91 21.09
N PRO A 11 -0.80 17.96 22.05
CA PRO A 11 0.20 16.90 21.96
C PRO A 11 -0.25 15.67 21.13
N VAL A 12 -1.44 15.67 20.52
CA VAL A 12 -1.96 14.52 19.77
C VAL A 12 -2.40 14.93 18.36
N LEU A 13 -2.20 14.02 17.40
CA LEU A 13 -2.78 14.18 16.07
C LEU A 13 -4.26 13.75 16.08
N MET A 14 -5.07 14.42 15.27
CA MET A 14 -6.49 14.18 15.14
C MET A 14 -6.89 13.96 13.67
N THR A 15 -7.75 12.96 13.46
CA THR A 15 -8.38 12.67 12.17
C THR A 15 -9.84 12.26 12.38
N TYR A 16 -10.54 11.93 11.29
CA TYR A 16 -11.92 11.47 11.31
C TYR A 16 -12.08 10.18 10.48
N HIS A 17 -12.81 9.21 11.03
CA HIS A 17 -13.16 7.97 10.34
C HIS A 17 -14.50 8.12 9.62
N THR A 18 -14.48 8.15 8.29
CA THR A 18 -15.70 8.25 7.47
C THR A 18 -16.39 6.90 7.31
N SER A 19 -17.69 6.90 6.98
CA SER A 19 -18.36 5.70 6.46
C SER A 19 -17.84 5.32 5.06
N GLY A 20 -17.63 4.04 4.81
CA GLY A 20 -17.02 3.50 3.60
C GLY A 20 -17.98 3.16 2.46
N PRO A 21 -17.57 3.35 1.19
CA PRO A 21 -16.36 4.05 0.76
C PRO A 21 -16.42 5.56 1.04
N GLY A 22 -15.41 6.10 1.74
CA GLY A 22 -15.41 7.47 2.27
C GLY A 22 -14.03 8.09 2.42
N SER A 23 -13.95 9.42 2.30
CA SER A 23 -12.74 10.20 2.54
C SER A 23 -13.05 11.51 3.27
N THR A 24 -12.24 11.83 4.28
CA THR A 24 -12.28 13.16 4.92
C THR A 24 -11.90 14.30 3.98
N ALA A 25 -11.16 14.03 2.89
CA ALA A 25 -10.78 15.04 1.91
C ALA A 25 -11.98 15.67 1.20
N TRP A 26 -13.11 14.97 1.14
CA TRP A 26 -14.34 15.47 0.52
C TRP A 26 -15.06 16.54 1.33
N PHE A 27 -14.76 16.65 2.63
CA PHE A 27 -15.54 17.48 3.56
C PHE A 27 -14.67 18.39 4.43
N PHE A 28 -13.47 17.96 4.81
CA PHE A 28 -12.72 18.53 5.94
C PHE A 28 -11.31 19.02 5.59
N ASN A 29 -10.99 19.21 4.30
CA ASN A 29 -9.63 19.58 3.88
C ASN A 29 -9.10 20.89 4.49
N ASN A 30 -10.00 21.83 4.81
CA ASN A 30 -9.64 23.12 5.37
C ASN A 30 -9.94 23.21 6.87
N GLU A 31 -10.36 22.12 7.50
CA GLU A 31 -10.66 22.13 8.94
C GLU A 31 -9.36 22.24 9.75
N PRO A 32 -9.26 23.19 10.69
CA PRO A 32 -8.03 23.44 11.44
C PRO A 32 -7.70 22.34 12.45
N TRP A 33 -8.70 21.57 12.90
CA TRP A 33 -8.52 20.46 13.85
C TRP A 33 -8.05 19.16 13.17
N LEU A 34 -8.08 19.07 11.84
CA LEU A 34 -7.75 17.85 11.11
C LEU A 34 -6.26 17.84 10.71
N ASP A 35 -5.44 16.99 11.35
CA ASP A 35 -4.01 16.92 11.05
C ASP A 35 -3.70 16.12 9.78
N PHE A 36 -4.47 15.07 9.52
CA PHE A 36 -4.31 14.22 8.34
C PHE A 36 -5.63 13.62 7.89
N HIS A 37 -5.70 13.25 6.62
CA HIS A 37 -6.88 12.61 6.05
C HIS A 37 -7.00 11.14 6.46
N GLY A 38 -8.16 10.77 6.97
CA GLY A 38 -8.62 9.39 7.08
C GLY A 38 -9.51 8.98 5.90
N LEU A 39 -9.40 7.71 5.49
CA LEU A 39 -10.27 7.05 4.52
C LEU A 39 -10.85 5.76 5.13
N GLN A 40 -12.07 5.40 4.74
CA GLN A 40 -12.52 4.00 4.78
C GLN A 40 -12.73 3.59 3.31
N SER A 41 -11.77 2.89 2.72
CA SER A 41 -11.88 2.47 1.32
C SER A 41 -12.74 1.21 1.15
N GLY A 42 -12.70 0.30 2.12
CA GLY A 42 -13.35 -1.01 2.07
C GLY A 42 -14.88 -0.98 2.00
N HIS A 43 -15.56 -2.13 1.86
CA HIS A 43 -15.02 -3.48 1.67
C HIS A 43 -15.48 -4.09 0.32
N GLY A 44 -15.56 -3.30 -0.74
CA GLY A 44 -15.89 -3.83 -2.08
C GLY A 44 -14.74 -4.63 -2.70
N ARG A 45 -15.06 -5.56 -3.62
CA ARG A 45 -14.06 -6.41 -4.32
C ARG A 45 -13.08 -5.59 -5.16
N TRP A 46 -13.58 -4.54 -5.81
CA TRP A 46 -12.83 -3.71 -6.74
C TRP A 46 -12.65 -2.30 -6.19
N VAL A 47 -12.47 -2.18 -4.87
CA VAL A 47 -12.14 -0.90 -4.25
C VAL A 47 -10.78 -0.45 -4.78
N MET A 48 -10.80 0.62 -5.55
CA MET A 48 -9.62 1.29 -6.10
C MET A 48 -9.14 2.32 -5.08
N ASN A 49 -8.68 1.87 -3.91
CA ASN A 49 -8.29 2.77 -2.83
C ASN A 49 -7.16 3.73 -3.22
N TRP A 50 -6.32 3.36 -4.19
CA TRP A 50 -5.32 4.25 -4.80
C TRP A 50 -5.93 5.54 -5.36
N LEU A 51 -7.12 5.51 -5.97
CA LEU A 51 -7.81 6.73 -6.47
C LEU A 51 -8.24 7.64 -5.32
N MET A 52 -8.70 7.06 -4.22
CA MET A 52 -9.13 7.82 -3.03
C MET A 52 -7.93 8.47 -2.32
N VAL A 53 -6.82 7.73 -2.22
CA VAL A 53 -5.56 8.23 -1.69
C VAL A 53 -4.99 9.32 -2.60
N GLU A 54 -4.91 9.10 -3.90
CA GLU A 54 -4.42 10.10 -4.87
C GLU A 54 -5.25 11.38 -4.79
N HIS A 55 -6.58 11.26 -4.73
CA HIS A 55 -7.46 12.42 -4.58
C HIS A 55 -7.12 13.21 -3.31
N ALA A 56 -7.05 12.55 -2.14
CA ALA A 56 -6.72 13.21 -0.88
C ALA A 56 -5.30 13.82 -0.89
N TYR A 57 -4.31 13.10 -1.39
CA TYR A 57 -2.92 13.55 -1.49
C TYR A 57 -2.78 14.79 -2.37
N THR A 58 -3.59 14.90 -3.42
CA THR A 58 -3.53 16.02 -4.37
C THR A 58 -4.34 17.25 -3.96
N MET A 59 -5.08 17.20 -2.84
CA MET A 59 -5.78 18.37 -2.29
C MET A 59 -4.82 19.49 -1.87
N ARG A 60 -5.37 20.70 -1.69
CA ARG A 60 -4.64 21.90 -1.22
C ARG A 60 -5.39 22.58 -0.08
N PRO A 61 -4.73 22.88 1.06
CA PRO A 61 -3.34 22.54 1.38
C PRO A 61 -3.13 21.02 1.44
N THR A 62 -1.96 20.55 1.01
CA THR A 62 -1.63 19.11 1.02
C THR A 62 -1.44 18.65 2.46
N ARG A 63 -2.09 17.54 2.83
CA ARG A 63 -1.98 16.89 4.14
C ARG A 63 -1.65 15.41 3.98
N PRO A 64 -1.03 14.77 4.99
CA PRO A 64 -0.88 13.32 4.98
C PRO A 64 -2.24 12.62 4.84
N VAL A 65 -2.26 11.43 4.25
CA VAL A 65 -3.46 10.59 4.14
C VAL A 65 -3.14 9.17 4.58
N ILE A 66 -4.07 8.54 5.31
CA ILE A 66 -3.99 7.13 5.71
C ILE A 66 -5.33 6.47 5.35
N ASP A 67 -5.25 5.32 4.69
CA ASP A 67 -6.40 4.42 4.57
C ASP A 67 -6.59 3.73 5.93
N LEU A 68 -7.58 4.20 6.70
CA LEU A 68 -7.84 3.75 8.08
C LEU A 68 -8.60 2.43 8.11
N GLU A 69 -9.33 2.11 7.04
CA GLU A 69 -10.11 0.88 6.95
C GLU A 69 -10.27 0.43 5.49
N SER A 70 -9.42 -0.52 5.09
CA SER A 70 -9.50 -1.20 3.80
C SER A 70 -10.32 -2.49 3.86
N SER A 71 -10.35 -3.25 2.76
CA SER A 71 -10.94 -4.60 2.75
C SER A 71 -10.25 -5.51 3.79
N TYR A 72 -11.06 -6.18 4.61
CA TYR A 72 -10.58 -7.11 5.63
C TYR A 72 -10.56 -8.53 5.10
N SER A 73 -9.42 -9.21 5.17
CA SER A 73 -9.35 -10.63 4.80
C SER A 73 -10.36 -11.47 5.61
N GLY A 74 -10.98 -12.44 4.94
CA GLY A 74 -12.08 -13.24 5.49
C GLY A 74 -13.45 -12.55 5.52
N PHE A 75 -13.54 -11.24 5.20
CA PHE A 75 -14.81 -10.52 5.15
C PHE A 75 -15.44 -10.55 3.75
N ARG A 76 -16.77 -10.61 3.69
CA ARG A 76 -17.49 -10.56 2.40
C ARG A 76 -17.26 -9.23 1.69
N HIS A 77 -17.09 -9.28 0.38
CA HIS A 77 -17.11 -8.11 -0.47
C HIS A 77 -18.55 -7.66 -0.72
N GLY A 78 -18.99 -6.56 -0.10
CA GLY A 78 -20.30 -5.91 -0.35
C GLY A 78 -21.44 -6.88 -0.76
N ARG A 79 -22.03 -6.65 -1.94
CA ARG A 79 -22.87 -7.61 -2.71
C ARG A 79 -22.31 -7.60 -4.15
N PRO A 80 -21.96 -8.70 -4.87
CA PRO A 80 -22.23 -10.15 -4.74
C PRO A 80 -21.12 -10.97 -4.03
N PRO A 81 -21.29 -12.29 -3.76
CA PRO A 81 -20.59 -13.01 -2.68
C PRO A 81 -19.19 -13.49 -3.12
N THR A 82 -18.20 -12.64 -2.97
CA THR A 82 -16.82 -13.12 -2.80
C THR A 82 -16.30 -12.67 -1.43
N THR A 83 -15.30 -13.36 -0.92
CA THR A 83 -14.63 -13.01 0.33
C THR A 83 -13.29 -12.37 0.01
N ALA A 84 -12.94 -11.33 0.74
CA ALA A 84 -11.62 -10.72 0.65
C ALA A 84 -10.55 -11.70 1.13
N THR A 85 -9.45 -11.74 0.39
CA THR A 85 -8.32 -12.64 0.62
C THR A 85 -7.15 -11.87 1.22
N ASP A 86 -6.09 -12.56 1.62
CA ASP A 86 -4.82 -11.90 2.01
C ASP A 86 -4.22 -11.08 0.86
N ASN A 87 -4.46 -11.52 -0.39
CA ASN A 87 -4.04 -10.77 -1.57
C ASN A 87 -4.78 -9.42 -1.67
N ASP A 88 -6.09 -9.39 -1.38
CA ASP A 88 -6.84 -8.14 -1.40
C ASP A 88 -6.32 -7.15 -0.34
N ALA A 89 -5.96 -7.64 0.85
CA ALA A 89 -5.36 -6.83 1.90
C ALA A 89 -3.97 -6.30 1.50
N ARG A 90 -3.08 -7.16 0.97
CA ARG A 90 -1.78 -6.70 0.44
C ARG A 90 -1.96 -5.67 -0.66
N ARG A 91 -2.78 -5.95 -1.66
CA ARG A 91 -3.01 -5.03 -2.78
C ARG A 91 -3.46 -3.67 -2.30
N ALA A 92 -4.42 -3.60 -1.36
CA ALA A 92 -4.86 -2.34 -0.77
C ALA A 92 -3.72 -1.58 -0.08
N ALA A 93 -2.87 -2.28 0.68
CA ALA A 93 -1.74 -1.67 1.39
C ALA A 93 -0.70 -1.07 0.43
N TYR A 94 -0.27 -1.83 -0.58
CA TYR A 94 0.70 -1.35 -1.57
C TYR A 94 0.10 -0.25 -2.45
N TRP A 95 -1.16 -0.37 -2.85
CA TRP A 95 -1.86 0.70 -3.57
C TRP A 95 -1.94 1.99 -2.78
N ALA A 96 -2.29 1.94 -1.49
CA ALA A 96 -2.33 3.13 -0.64
C ALA A 96 -0.95 3.80 -0.55
N MET A 97 0.10 3.04 -0.20
CA MET A 97 1.44 3.59 -0.08
C MET A 97 1.97 4.18 -1.39
N PHE A 98 1.78 3.48 -2.51
CA PHE A 98 2.27 3.92 -3.81
C PHE A 98 1.46 5.09 -4.41
N ALA A 99 0.21 5.28 -3.96
CA ALA A 99 -0.60 6.44 -4.31
C ALA A 99 -0.31 7.69 -3.45
N GLY A 100 0.57 7.58 -2.45
CA GLY A 100 1.03 8.72 -1.65
C GLY A 100 0.54 8.73 -0.20
N ALA A 101 -0.02 7.61 0.30
CA ALA A 101 -0.38 7.52 1.71
C ALA A 101 0.85 7.61 2.61
N ALA A 102 0.67 8.21 3.78
CA ALA A 102 1.68 8.30 4.84
C ALA A 102 1.76 7.02 5.69
N GLY A 103 0.84 6.07 5.47
CA GLY A 103 0.74 4.81 6.18
C GLY A 103 -0.46 4.01 5.70
N HIS A 104 -0.70 2.87 6.33
CA HIS A 104 -1.82 1.99 6.06
C HIS A 104 -2.29 1.28 7.33
N THR A 105 -3.61 1.09 7.48
CA THR A 105 -4.19 0.33 8.58
C THR A 105 -4.75 -0.99 8.07
N TYR A 106 -4.25 -2.08 8.64
CA TYR A 106 -4.72 -3.44 8.34
C TYR A 106 -5.90 -3.82 9.22
N GLY A 107 -6.80 -4.65 8.68
CA GLY A 107 -7.82 -5.33 9.47
C GLY A 107 -8.14 -6.71 8.91
N HIS A 108 -8.64 -7.57 9.80
CA HIS A 108 -9.04 -8.94 9.50
C HIS A 108 -10.42 -9.21 10.08
N HIS A 109 -11.27 -9.92 9.34
CA HIS A 109 -12.67 -10.15 9.72
C HIS A 109 -12.83 -10.72 11.13
N SER A 110 -11.98 -11.66 11.53
CA SER A 110 -12.07 -12.24 12.87
C SER A 110 -11.42 -11.38 13.96
N ILE A 111 -10.37 -10.63 13.62
CA ILE A 111 -9.58 -9.87 14.60
C ILE A 111 -10.32 -8.64 15.10
N TRP A 112 -10.89 -7.82 14.20
CA TRP A 112 -11.51 -6.53 14.57
C TRP A 112 -12.64 -6.67 15.61
N GLN A 113 -13.33 -7.81 15.57
CA GLN A 113 -14.45 -8.14 16.45
C GLN A 113 -14.10 -9.19 17.52
N MET A 114 -12.83 -9.59 17.64
CA MET A 114 -12.36 -10.58 18.61
C MET A 114 -13.19 -11.89 18.59
N HIS A 115 -13.52 -12.39 17.40
CA HIS A 115 -14.36 -13.59 17.24
C HIS A 115 -13.75 -14.78 17.98
N SER A 116 -14.51 -15.39 18.89
CA SER A 116 -14.09 -16.56 19.68
C SER A 116 -15.29 -17.50 19.96
N PRO A 117 -15.06 -18.71 20.50
CA PRO A 117 -16.17 -19.59 20.90
C PRO A 117 -17.14 -18.95 21.89
N LYS A 118 -16.61 -18.11 22.80
CA LYS A 118 -17.40 -17.41 23.83
C LYS A 118 -18.12 -16.19 23.27
N TYR A 119 -17.52 -15.50 22.30
CA TYR A 119 -18.06 -14.31 21.66
C TYR A 119 -18.13 -14.52 20.15
N PRO A 120 -19.21 -15.15 19.66
CA PRO A 120 -19.44 -15.33 18.23
C PRO A 120 -19.47 -13.98 17.50
N GLY A 121 -18.75 -13.90 16.39
CA GLY A 121 -18.67 -12.69 15.59
C GLY A 121 -19.90 -12.51 14.71
N VAL A 122 -20.15 -11.27 14.31
CA VAL A 122 -21.15 -10.92 13.31
C VAL A 122 -20.61 -11.18 11.90
N ALA A 123 -21.53 -11.34 10.95
CA ALA A 123 -21.19 -11.53 9.53
C ALA A 123 -20.47 -12.84 9.17
N GLY A 124 -20.52 -13.84 10.05
CA GLY A 124 -20.07 -15.21 9.79
C GLY A 124 -18.56 -15.36 9.57
N PRO A 125 -17.69 -14.88 10.48
CA PRO A 125 -16.28 -15.21 10.47
C PRO A 125 -16.09 -16.73 10.65
N THR A 126 -15.06 -17.28 10.03
CA THR A 126 -14.81 -18.73 10.02
C THR A 126 -13.72 -19.18 11.00
N GLU A 127 -12.77 -18.29 11.30
CA GLU A 127 -11.59 -18.56 12.15
C GLU A 127 -11.63 -17.70 13.41
N PHE A 128 -11.06 -18.16 14.52
CA PHE A 128 -11.01 -17.35 15.74
C PHE A 128 -9.92 -16.26 15.65
N TRP A 129 -10.13 -15.16 16.38
CA TRP A 129 -9.26 -13.99 16.28
C TRP A 129 -7.78 -14.30 16.59
N PHE A 130 -7.52 -15.22 17.53
CA PHE A 130 -6.17 -15.60 17.92
C PHE A 130 -5.51 -16.55 16.91
N GLU A 131 -6.28 -17.25 16.08
CA GLU A 131 -5.78 -18.03 14.94
C GLU A 131 -5.48 -17.07 13.77
N ALA A 132 -6.37 -16.10 13.56
CA ALA A 132 -6.24 -15.06 12.54
C ALA A 132 -5.03 -14.12 12.73
N LEU A 133 -4.40 -14.11 13.92
CA LEU A 133 -3.13 -13.42 14.12
C LEU A 133 -2.02 -13.97 13.22
N ASP A 134 -2.11 -15.25 12.85
CA ASP A 134 -1.18 -15.91 11.94
C ASP A 134 -1.62 -15.87 10.47
N ALA A 135 -2.67 -15.11 10.14
CA ALA A 135 -3.09 -14.91 8.75
C ALA A 135 -1.92 -14.35 7.91
N PRO A 136 -1.73 -14.80 6.66
CA PRO A 136 -0.65 -14.34 5.81
C PRO A 136 -0.58 -12.82 5.70
N SER A 137 -1.73 -12.14 5.52
CA SER A 137 -1.77 -10.68 5.39
C SER A 137 -1.32 -9.94 6.65
N ALA A 138 -1.55 -10.48 7.86
CA ALA A 138 -1.10 -9.88 9.11
C ALA A 138 0.44 -9.77 9.17
N TRP A 139 1.14 -10.84 8.79
CA TRP A 139 2.60 -10.84 8.69
C TRP A 139 3.11 -10.00 7.51
N GLN A 140 2.39 -10.03 6.39
CA GLN A 140 2.81 -9.34 5.15
C GLN A 140 2.80 -7.82 5.27
N MET A 141 1.98 -7.23 6.14
CA MET A 141 2.06 -5.80 6.46
C MET A 141 3.42 -5.42 7.04
N GLY A 142 4.04 -6.33 7.80
CA GLY A 142 5.40 -6.15 8.32
C GLY A 142 6.45 -6.06 7.21
N TYR A 143 6.26 -6.75 6.08
CA TYR A 143 7.15 -6.66 4.92
C TYR A 143 7.05 -5.29 4.24
N LEU A 144 5.84 -4.77 4.04
CA LEU A 144 5.61 -3.43 3.49
C LEU A 144 6.25 -2.36 4.37
N ARG A 145 6.04 -2.42 5.69
CA ARG A 145 6.64 -1.48 6.64
C ARG A 145 8.17 -1.45 6.51
N ARG A 146 8.82 -2.63 6.52
CA ARG A 146 10.27 -2.73 6.38
C ARG A 146 10.79 -2.21 5.04
N LEU A 147 10.07 -2.48 3.94
CA LEU A 147 10.43 -1.95 2.61
C LEU A 147 10.43 -0.42 2.60
N ILE A 148 9.37 0.21 3.12
CA ILE A 148 9.22 1.67 3.10
C ILE A 148 10.18 2.35 4.09
N GLU A 149 10.32 1.82 5.32
CA GLU A 149 11.22 2.38 6.34
C GLU A 149 12.71 2.25 5.98
N ALA A 150 13.07 1.34 5.06
CA ALA A 150 14.45 1.18 4.60
C ALA A 150 14.90 2.24 3.56
N LEU A 151 14.00 3.17 3.20
CA LEU A 151 14.20 4.18 2.16
C LEU A 151 13.94 5.61 2.69
N PRO A 152 14.49 6.66 2.05
CA PRO A 152 14.26 8.06 2.45
C PRO A 152 12.80 8.55 2.34
N PHE A 153 11.99 8.23 3.36
CA PHE A 153 10.54 8.45 3.40
C PHE A 153 10.10 9.90 3.14
N GLN A 154 10.80 10.90 3.69
CA GLN A 154 10.37 12.31 3.59
C GLN A 154 10.42 12.87 2.15
N THR A 155 11.16 12.22 1.25
CA THR A 155 11.28 12.64 -0.15
C THR A 155 10.38 11.84 -1.10
N GLN A 156 9.66 10.87 -0.55
CA GLN A 156 8.85 9.92 -1.27
C GLN A 156 7.61 10.60 -1.88
N ARG A 157 7.32 10.30 -3.15
CA ARG A 157 6.11 10.76 -3.84
C ARG A 157 5.71 9.81 -4.97
N PRO A 158 4.41 9.73 -5.33
CA PRO A 158 3.97 9.01 -6.52
C PRO A 158 4.59 9.60 -7.79
N ASP A 159 4.96 8.75 -8.75
CA ASP A 159 5.48 9.18 -10.06
C ASP A 159 5.14 8.17 -11.17
N LEU A 160 3.88 8.17 -11.61
CA LEU A 160 3.41 7.31 -12.70
C LEU A 160 4.09 7.60 -14.05
N ALA A 161 4.76 8.75 -14.21
CA ALA A 161 5.50 9.06 -15.43
C ALA A 161 6.73 8.16 -15.64
N LEU A 162 7.11 7.36 -14.63
CA LEU A 162 8.08 6.27 -14.76
C LEU A 162 7.56 5.07 -15.56
N LEU A 163 6.24 4.89 -15.69
CA LEU A 163 5.64 3.77 -16.42
C LEU A 163 5.37 4.16 -17.88
N ASP A 164 5.74 3.29 -18.82
CA ASP A 164 5.62 3.52 -20.27
C ASP A 164 4.88 2.38 -20.96
N PHE A 165 3.66 2.12 -20.47
CA PHE A 165 2.73 1.15 -21.05
C PHE A 165 1.29 1.56 -20.72
N GLU A 166 0.34 1.06 -21.52
CA GLU A 166 -1.07 1.35 -21.29
C GLU A 166 -1.62 0.56 -20.10
N GLN A 167 -2.41 1.26 -19.28
CA GLN A 167 -3.13 0.69 -18.13
C GLN A 167 -4.63 0.81 -18.38
N THR A 168 -5.24 -0.24 -18.92
CA THR A 168 -6.67 -0.26 -19.28
C THR A 168 -7.58 -0.80 -18.19
N LYS A 169 -7.00 -1.40 -17.14
CA LYS A 169 -7.73 -2.08 -16.06
C LYS A 169 -7.39 -1.43 -14.71
N PRO A 170 -8.23 -0.55 -14.17
CA PRO A 170 -7.91 0.17 -12.94
C PRO A 170 -7.89 -0.74 -11.69
N TRP A 171 -8.46 -1.95 -11.76
CA TRP A 171 -8.36 -2.97 -10.72
C TRP A 171 -7.07 -3.83 -10.78
N GLU A 172 -6.20 -3.58 -11.77
CA GLU A 172 -4.88 -4.20 -11.92
C GLU A 172 -3.78 -3.11 -12.03
N MET A 173 -4.08 -1.91 -11.52
CA MET A 173 -3.22 -0.73 -11.68
C MET A 173 -1.82 -0.98 -11.11
N CYS A 174 -0.81 -0.77 -11.94
CA CYS A 174 0.57 -0.66 -11.53
C CYS A 174 0.84 0.78 -11.11
N LEU A 175 1.48 0.93 -9.96
CA LEU A 175 1.81 2.23 -9.40
C LEU A 175 3.32 2.36 -9.23
N ALA A 176 3.80 3.60 -9.33
CA ALA A 176 5.20 3.92 -9.17
C ALA A 176 5.38 5.02 -8.14
N LEU A 177 6.43 4.88 -7.35
CA LEU A 177 6.79 5.76 -6.26
C LEU A 177 8.27 6.09 -6.40
N ARG A 178 8.67 7.33 -6.11
CA ARG A 178 10.10 7.69 -6.10
C ARG A 178 10.45 8.56 -4.91
N GLY A 179 11.71 8.49 -4.51
CA GLY A 179 12.30 9.40 -3.54
C GLY A 179 13.75 9.72 -3.91
N ALA A 180 14.49 10.27 -2.96
CA ALA A 180 15.89 10.64 -3.16
C ALA A 180 16.77 9.40 -3.32
N GLY A 181 17.17 9.12 -4.57
CA GLY A 181 18.07 8.02 -4.90
C GLY A 181 17.37 6.67 -5.07
N TYR A 182 16.04 6.63 -5.21
CA TYR A 182 15.32 5.38 -5.50
C TYR A 182 13.99 5.58 -6.23
N ALA A 183 13.52 4.51 -6.86
CA ALA A 183 12.14 4.34 -7.29
C ALA A 183 11.67 2.92 -6.97
N LEU A 184 10.37 2.78 -6.72
CA LEU A 184 9.68 1.52 -6.55
C LEU A 184 8.56 1.43 -7.58
N VAL A 185 8.33 0.26 -8.16
CA VAL A 185 7.17 0.01 -9.03
C VAL A 185 6.44 -1.25 -8.57
N TYR A 186 5.15 -1.12 -8.24
CA TYR A 186 4.30 -2.22 -7.80
C TYR A 186 3.44 -2.73 -8.94
N THR A 187 3.38 -4.07 -9.10
CA THR A 187 2.43 -4.77 -9.97
C THR A 187 1.58 -5.75 -9.14
N PRO A 188 0.24 -5.70 -9.21
CA PRO A 188 -0.63 -6.60 -8.45
C PRO A 188 -0.85 -7.96 -9.12
N THR A 189 -0.42 -8.13 -10.38
CA THR A 189 -0.68 -9.33 -11.19
C THR A 189 0.57 -10.03 -11.68
N GLY A 190 1.75 -9.43 -11.52
CA GLY A 190 2.98 -9.97 -12.11
C GLY A 190 3.06 -9.71 -13.60
N ARG A 191 2.30 -8.76 -14.14
CA ARG A 191 2.49 -8.30 -15.52
C ARG A 191 3.87 -7.68 -15.72
N THR A 192 4.43 -7.81 -16.91
CA THR A 192 5.68 -7.14 -17.29
C THR A 192 5.55 -5.62 -17.16
N LEU A 193 6.57 -4.99 -16.58
CA LEU A 193 6.66 -3.55 -16.36
C LEU A 193 7.59 -2.91 -17.40
N VAL A 194 7.14 -1.88 -18.12
CA VAL A 194 8.01 -1.05 -18.96
C VAL A 194 8.30 0.26 -18.24
N VAL A 195 9.56 0.48 -17.85
CA VAL A 195 9.99 1.60 -16.99
C VAL A 195 10.93 2.55 -17.72
N ARG A 196 10.72 3.86 -17.54
CA ARG A 196 11.54 4.98 -18.01
C ARG A 196 12.73 5.21 -17.07
N LEU A 197 13.82 4.49 -17.28
CA LEU A 197 15.03 4.65 -16.46
C LEU A 197 15.68 6.02 -16.67
N ASP A 198 15.56 6.59 -17.87
CA ASP A 198 16.01 7.94 -18.20
C ASP A 198 15.42 9.04 -17.31
N LYS A 199 14.25 8.79 -16.70
CA LYS A 199 13.58 9.75 -15.81
C LYS A 199 14.03 9.64 -14.35
N LEU A 200 14.89 8.69 -14.00
CA LEU A 200 15.38 8.51 -12.62
C LEU A 200 16.38 9.61 -12.22
N GLY A 201 17.07 10.21 -13.18
CA GLY A 201 18.13 11.20 -12.91
C GLY A 201 19.39 10.58 -12.29
N LEU A 202 19.60 9.28 -12.51
CA LEU A 202 20.77 8.52 -12.08
C LEU A 202 21.53 8.04 -13.32
N PRO A 203 22.86 7.85 -13.24
CA PRO A 203 23.62 7.26 -14.35
C PRO A 203 23.49 5.73 -14.40
N LYS A 204 23.34 5.10 -13.23
CA LYS A 204 23.16 3.66 -13.06
C LYS A 204 22.19 3.40 -11.91
N VAL A 205 21.58 2.23 -11.95
CA VAL A 205 20.62 1.79 -10.94
C VAL A 205 20.87 0.33 -10.60
N ALA A 206 20.91 0.01 -9.31
CA ALA A 206 20.85 -1.36 -8.85
C ALA A 206 19.37 -1.77 -8.75
N ALA A 207 19.04 -2.94 -9.28
CA ALA A 207 17.67 -3.39 -9.43
C ALA A 207 17.42 -4.69 -8.68
N TRP A 208 16.23 -4.83 -8.09
CA TRP A 208 15.77 -6.05 -7.42
C TRP A 208 14.29 -6.28 -7.66
N TRP A 209 13.89 -7.55 -7.67
CA TRP A 209 12.52 -7.93 -7.35
C TRP A 209 12.37 -8.08 -5.86
N PHE A 210 11.33 -7.51 -5.28
CA PHE A 210 10.89 -7.75 -3.91
C PHE A 210 9.54 -8.45 -3.93
N ASP A 211 9.42 -9.54 -3.17
CA ASP A 211 8.21 -10.34 -3.05
C ASP A 211 7.38 -9.88 -1.83
N PRO A 212 6.24 -9.20 -2.01
CA PRO A 212 5.35 -8.79 -0.93
C PRO A 212 4.82 -9.92 -0.06
N ARG A 213 4.83 -11.16 -0.57
CA ARG A 213 4.28 -12.34 0.11
C ARG A 213 5.25 -12.92 1.13
N THR A 214 6.55 -12.78 0.88
CA THR A 214 7.63 -13.41 1.66
C THR A 214 8.64 -12.42 2.25
N GLY A 215 8.65 -11.18 1.75
CA GLY A 215 9.61 -10.15 2.11
C GLY A 215 11.02 -10.37 1.57
N GLN A 216 11.21 -11.34 0.68
CA GLN A 216 12.51 -11.66 0.06
C GLN A 216 12.79 -10.75 -1.14
N THR A 217 14.08 -10.56 -1.44
CA THR A 217 14.55 -9.87 -2.64
C THR A 217 15.42 -10.74 -3.52
N THR A 218 15.32 -10.54 -4.83
CA THR A 218 16.14 -11.17 -5.85
C THR A 218 16.84 -10.09 -6.67
N SER A 219 18.17 -10.08 -6.66
CA SER A 219 18.96 -9.09 -7.41
C SER A 219 18.85 -9.29 -8.91
N LEU A 220 18.69 -8.18 -9.63
CA LEU A 220 18.74 -8.09 -11.09
C LEU A 220 20.06 -7.44 -11.57
N GLY A 221 20.98 -7.15 -10.65
CA GLY A 221 22.26 -6.51 -10.92
C GLY A 221 22.16 -4.99 -11.05
N THR A 222 23.27 -4.37 -11.46
CA THR A 222 23.35 -2.93 -11.74
C THR A 222 23.26 -2.69 -13.24
N LEU A 223 22.43 -1.75 -13.63
CA LEU A 223 22.08 -1.44 -15.01
C LEU A 223 22.36 0.04 -15.30
N PRO A 224 22.71 0.41 -16.53
CA PRO A 224 22.59 1.80 -16.99
C PRO A 224 21.16 2.29 -16.75
N ALA A 225 21.03 3.52 -16.25
CA ALA A 225 19.71 4.13 -16.03
C ALA A 225 19.33 5.01 -17.23
N ASP A 226 19.39 4.43 -18.43
CA ASP A 226 19.07 5.08 -19.69
C ASP A 226 17.84 4.45 -20.38
N GLY A 227 17.15 5.27 -21.17
CA GLY A 227 16.02 4.87 -21.98
C GLY A 227 14.91 4.13 -21.24
N ARG A 228 14.34 3.15 -21.94
CA ARG A 228 13.21 2.33 -21.51
C ARG A 228 13.66 0.91 -21.32
N ARG A 229 13.15 0.24 -20.28
CA ARG A 229 13.45 -1.17 -20.03
C ARG A 229 12.23 -1.94 -19.58
N ALA A 230 12.07 -3.14 -20.13
CA ALA A 230 11.10 -4.11 -19.68
C ALA A 230 11.67 -4.93 -18.50
N PHE A 231 10.85 -5.13 -17.47
CA PHE A 231 11.14 -5.97 -16.33
C PHE A 231 10.01 -6.98 -16.18
N ASP A 232 10.34 -8.25 -16.33
CA ASP A 232 9.40 -9.36 -16.24
C ASP A 232 9.53 -10.03 -14.86
N PRO A 233 8.51 -9.95 -13.99
CA PRO A 233 8.59 -10.53 -12.66
C PRO A 233 8.44 -12.06 -12.71
N PRO A 234 8.91 -12.80 -11.69
CA PRO A 234 8.78 -14.25 -11.68
C PRO A 234 7.33 -14.75 -11.67
N GLY A 235 7.06 -15.80 -12.45
CA GLY A 235 5.76 -16.48 -12.53
C GLY A 235 4.82 -15.91 -13.58
N ASP A 236 3.70 -16.59 -13.82
CA ASP A 236 2.70 -16.16 -14.81
C ASP A 236 1.88 -14.94 -14.32
N GLU A 237 1.38 -14.15 -15.26
CA GLU A 237 0.48 -13.03 -14.95
C GLU A 237 -0.86 -13.54 -14.42
N GLN A 238 -1.14 -13.30 -13.14
CA GLN A 238 -2.39 -13.67 -12.49
C GLN A 238 -2.65 -12.84 -11.22
N PRO A 239 -3.92 -12.63 -10.80
CA PRO A 239 -4.23 -11.92 -9.57
C PRO A 239 -3.47 -12.48 -8.36
N GLY A 240 -2.69 -11.63 -7.69
CA GLY A 240 -1.94 -12.01 -6.50
C GLY A 240 -0.57 -12.64 -6.74
N ASN A 241 -0.10 -12.68 -8.00
CA ASN A 241 1.33 -12.75 -8.28
C ASN A 241 1.97 -11.36 -8.15
N ASP A 242 1.84 -10.72 -7.00
CA ASP A 242 2.25 -9.34 -6.81
C ASP A 242 3.77 -9.20 -6.57
N TRP A 243 4.36 -8.13 -7.10
CA TRP A 243 5.79 -7.85 -7.03
C TRP A 243 6.07 -6.36 -6.92
N VAL A 244 7.19 -6.00 -6.27
CA VAL A 244 7.77 -4.65 -6.32
C VAL A 244 9.12 -4.70 -7.02
N LEU A 245 9.28 -3.94 -8.09
CA LEU A 245 10.58 -3.61 -8.65
C LEU A 245 11.21 -2.50 -7.82
N ILE A 246 12.38 -2.78 -7.23
CA ILE A 246 13.20 -1.80 -6.53
C ILE A 246 14.28 -1.31 -7.50
N LEU A 247 14.44 0.00 -7.58
CA LEU A 247 15.44 0.69 -8.38
C LEU A 247 16.17 1.68 -7.46
N GLN A 248 17.44 1.45 -7.15
CA GLN A 248 18.20 2.27 -6.19
C GLN A 248 19.53 2.78 -6.76
N ASP A 249 19.93 3.98 -6.35
CA ASP A 249 21.29 4.49 -6.55
C ASP A 249 22.30 3.50 -5.93
N PRO A 250 23.19 2.90 -6.74
CA PRO A 250 24.18 1.93 -6.25
C PRO A 250 25.15 2.51 -5.19
N THR A 251 25.27 3.84 -5.11
CA THR A 251 26.13 4.51 -4.12
C THR A 251 25.47 4.64 -2.73
N ARG A 252 24.18 4.32 -2.62
CA ARG A 252 23.39 4.37 -1.38
C ARG A 252 22.76 3.01 -1.09
N PRO A 253 23.56 1.97 -0.79
CA PRO A 253 23.05 0.62 -0.68
C PRO A 253 22.12 0.45 0.53
N THR A 254 20.97 -0.18 0.31
CA THR A 254 20.12 -0.72 1.37
C THR A 254 20.37 -2.23 1.51
N ALA A 255 20.43 -2.72 2.76
CA ALA A 255 20.55 -4.15 3.03
C ALA A 255 19.16 -4.82 2.91
N TRP A 256 18.88 -5.39 1.75
CA TRP A 256 17.62 -6.08 1.49
C TRP A 256 17.64 -7.52 2.02
N PRO A 257 16.55 -8.00 2.66
CA PRO A 257 16.42 -9.42 3.02
C PRO A 257 16.47 -10.31 1.78
N GLY A 258 17.23 -11.40 1.81
CA GLY A 258 17.36 -12.33 0.68
C GLY A 258 18.34 -11.89 -0.42
N ALA A 259 18.89 -10.67 -0.37
CA ALA A 259 19.96 -10.28 -1.26
C ALA A 259 21.22 -11.12 -0.95
N ALA A 260 21.52 -12.07 -1.84
CA ALA A 260 22.80 -12.77 -1.80
C ALA A 260 23.94 -11.73 -1.86
N ARG A 261 24.91 -11.87 -0.95
CA ARG A 261 26.14 -11.08 -0.96
C ARG A 261 27.00 -11.43 -2.17
#